data_AF-A0A8T2R5Q7-F1
#
_entry.id   AF-A0A8T2R5Q7-F1
#
_cell.length_a   1.000
_cell.length_b   1.000
_cell.length_c   1.000
_cell.angle_alpha   90.00
_cell.angle_beta   90.00
_cell.angle_gamma   90.00
#
_symmetry.space_group_name_H-M   'P 1'
#
loop_
_entity.id
_entity.type
_entity.pdbx_description
1 polymer ?
#
loop_
_entity_poly.entity_id
_entity_poly.type
_entity_poly.pdbx_seq_one_letter_code
_entity_poly.pdbx_strand_id
1 'polypeptide(L)'
;MDIMGCSLSGQNTHYEPLINPATTVHIPGGSSGGSAVAVSAGLVDFALGTDTNGDVRLPAALCEVLGIRSSHGFIPCTGVVPVAKSLDTVGWFAKDSKVLYKVGQVLLRSQVSEVNRPKRVLVADDCFRFLSVSENRCLSVAINAIEKAYGRQTISHIKLGEYFASKMSGLKTSLVSFPVDGEKGKAERGFTALRSLSDACRVLQCHQFKLNHEDWIHESLAANIPDHVKSTLETSSELVSESLTLKNEACSVMAELLMNDTLLLIPTVASPPPKLRSKSSIWADFEEKSLTLLCVVSMSGCCQVSIPVGRINGYPSAVSLIAKQGADLFLLSGVDKLFPVLQKELETHASSDHEDDQRIPMPEAAEAAKEKGNEAFRKKDFKSAISSYSEAIEYDDGNATYYSNRGAAYLALSNFHSAEKDCTRAIDLDKKNVKAFLRRATARESLGSYKEADEDFRQALVLEPTNKVAADGLRRLKKLLFG
;
A
#
# COMPACT_ATOMS: atom_id res chain seq x y z
N MET A 1 14.61 5.19 -7.02
CA MET A 1 14.55 5.43 -5.56
C MET A 1 13.78 6.71 -5.35
N ASP A 2 13.04 6.81 -4.24
CA ASP A 2 12.37 8.03 -3.82
C ASP A 2 13.40 9.13 -3.58
N ILE A 3 12.97 10.39 -3.65
CA ILE A 3 13.88 11.51 -3.43
C ILE A 3 14.40 11.44 -1.99
N MET A 4 15.72 11.33 -1.85
CA MET A 4 16.45 11.33 -0.58
C MET A 4 16.06 10.21 0.42
N GLY A 5 15.31 9.19 0.00
CA GLY A 5 14.92 8.08 0.89
C GLY A 5 13.91 8.46 1.98
N CYS A 6 13.19 9.58 1.84
CA CYS A 6 12.25 10.09 2.85
C CYS A 6 10.80 9.66 2.65
N SER A 7 10.52 8.81 1.68
CA SER A 7 9.17 8.35 1.35
C SER A 7 9.18 6.86 1.04
N LEU A 8 8.04 6.22 1.30
CA LEU A 8 7.79 4.81 1.00
C LEU A 8 7.06 4.59 -0.34
N SER A 9 6.94 5.61 -1.18
CA SER A 9 6.00 5.62 -2.33
C SER A 9 6.56 5.00 -3.61
N GLY A 10 7.86 5.05 -3.83
CA GLY A 10 8.46 4.71 -5.13
C GLY A 10 8.47 5.88 -6.12
N GLN A 11 7.86 7.02 -5.76
CA GLN A 11 7.64 8.14 -6.69
C GLN A 11 8.80 9.12 -6.68
N ASN A 12 9.11 9.65 -7.87
CA ASN A 12 10.18 10.61 -8.06
C ASN A 12 9.74 11.64 -9.10
N THR A 13 9.89 12.92 -8.82
CA THR A 13 9.49 14.00 -9.74
C THR A 13 10.54 14.30 -10.82
N HIS A 14 11.78 13.85 -10.63
CA HIS A 14 12.90 14.10 -11.56
C HIS A 14 13.05 13.01 -12.63
N TYR A 15 12.49 11.82 -12.40
CA TYR A 15 12.62 10.67 -13.29
C TYR A 15 11.25 10.11 -13.64
N GLU A 16 11.19 9.29 -14.69
CA GLU A 16 9.96 8.59 -15.06
C GLU A 16 9.46 7.70 -13.91
N PRO A 17 8.13 7.57 -13.72
CA PRO A 17 7.57 6.72 -12.70
C PRO A 17 8.00 5.26 -12.88
N LEU A 18 8.40 4.62 -11.78
CA LEU A 18 8.65 3.19 -11.76
C LEU A 18 7.36 2.42 -12.02
N ILE A 19 7.40 1.49 -12.99
CA ILE A 19 6.27 0.60 -13.30
C ILE A 19 6.40 -0.65 -12.43
N ASN A 20 5.42 -0.89 -11.55
CA ASN A 20 5.36 -2.10 -10.75
C ASN A 20 5.00 -3.30 -11.66
N PRO A 21 5.90 -4.31 -11.82
CA PRO A 21 5.62 -5.46 -12.69
C PRO A 21 4.48 -6.35 -12.18
N ALA A 22 4.23 -6.36 -10.87
CA ALA A 22 3.14 -7.12 -10.28
C ALA A 22 1.78 -6.47 -10.55
N THR A 23 1.71 -5.14 -10.48
CA THR A 23 0.49 -4.36 -10.76
C THR A 23 0.80 -2.99 -11.36
N THR A 24 0.73 -2.86 -12.68
CA THR A 24 1.19 -1.67 -13.43
C THR A 24 0.49 -0.36 -13.06
N VAL A 25 -0.71 -0.43 -12.48
CA VAL A 25 -1.51 0.74 -12.07
C VAL A 25 -1.24 1.20 -10.63
N HIS A 26 -0.53 0.40 -9.82
CA HIS A 26 -0.21 0.73 -8.43
C HIS A 26 1.25 1.11 -8.27
N ILE A 27 1.53 1.76 -7.15
CA ILE A 27 2.90 2.06 -6.76
C ILE A 27 3.73 0.78 -6.57
N PRO A 28 5.04 0.80 -6.88
CA PRO A 28 5.96 -0.29 -6.52
C PRO A 28 6.40 -0.23 -5.05
N GLY A 29 6.08 0.84 -4.33
CA GLY A 29 6.65 1.15 -3.03
C GLY A 29 8.07 1.70 -3.13
N GLY A 30 8.60 2.15 -2.00
CA GLY A 30 9.89 2.80 -1.90
C GLY A 30 10.44 2.77 -0.47
N SER A 31 11.60 3.38 -0.21
CA SER A 31 12.40 4.11 -1.20
C SER A 31 13.22 3.25 -2.17
N SER A 32 13.50 1.97 -1.84
CA SER A 32 14.26 1.05 -2.72
C SER A 32 13.43 0.41 -3.84
N GLY A 33 12.38 1.09 -4.32
CA GLY A 33 11.44 0.58 -5.33
C GLY A 33 12.10 0.18 -6.64
N GLY A 34 13.09 0.94 -7.11
CA GLY A 34 13.80 0.62 -8.36
C GLY A 34 14.54 -0.72 -8.30
N SER A 35 15.16 -1.03 -7.16
CA SER A 35 15.82 -2.32 -6.92
C SER A 35 14.82 -3.47 -6.91
N ALA A 36 13.67 -3.29 -6.24
CA ALA A 36 12.61 -4.30 -6.22
C ALA A 36 12.02 -4.54 -7.62
N VAL A 37 11.75 -3.47 -8.38
CA VAL A 37 11.24 -3.54 -9.75
C VAL A 37 12.23 -4.25 -10.68
N ALA A 38 13.53 -3.96 -10.59
CA ALA A 38 14.55 -4.61 -11.41
C ALA A 38 14.59 -6.14 -11.18
N VAL A 39 14.52 -6.58 -9.93
CA VAL A 39 14.43 -8.00 -9.57
C VAL A 39 13.10 -8.60 -10.02
N SER A 40 11.99 -7.91 -9.77
CA SER A 40 10.63 -8.34 -10.12
C SER A 40 10.43 -8.47 -11.63
N ALA A 41 11.04 -7.60 -12.43
CA ALA A 41 11.04 -7.67 -13.89
C ALA A 41 12.01 -8.73 -14.45
N GLY A 42 12.85 -9.36 -13.61
CA GLY A 42 13.84 -10.33 -14.03
C GLY A 42 15.02 -9.72 -14.80
N LEU A 43 15.29 -8.43 -14.59
CA LEU A 43 16.44 -7.73 -15.18
C LEU A 43 17.76 -8.11 -14.49
N VAL A 44 17.67 -8.50 -13.21
CA VAL A 44 18.80 -8.92 -12.37
C VAL A 44 18.36 -10.04 -11.42
N ASP A 45 19.31 -10.89 -11.00
CA ASP A 45 19.05 -11.97 -10.05
C ASP A 45 18.80 -11.46 -8.62
N PHE A 46 19.48 -10.38 -8.25
CA PHE A 46 19.34 -9.70 -6.97
C PHE A 46 19.67 -8.21 -7.11
N ALA A 47 19.22 -7.41 -6.14
CA ALA A 47 19.56 -5.99 -6.06
C ALA A 47 19.72 -5.56 -4.61
N LEU A 48 20.59 -4.58 -4.35
CA LEU A 48 20.75 -3.97 -3.02
C LEU A 48 19.76 -2.81 -2.83
N GLY A 49 19.46 -2.53 -1.57
CA GLY A 49 18.68 -1.37 -1.14
C GLY A 49 19.06 -0.95 0.26
N THR A 50 18.49 0.16 0.70
CA THR A 50 18.57 0.64 2.08
C THR A 50 17.20 0.52 2.71
N ASP A 51 17.11 0.12 3.97
CA ASP A 51 15.88 0.08 4.74
C ASP A 51 16.03 0.97 5.98
N THR A 52 15.21 2.01 6.09
CA THR A 52 15.10 2.85 7.27
C THR A 52 13.79 2.51 7.98
N ASN A 53 12.68 2.62 7.26
CA ASN A 53 11.32 2.49 7.81
C ASN A 53 10.50 1.37 7.15
N GLY A 54 11.10 0.61 6.25
CA GLY A 54 10.38 -0.33 5.38
C GLY A 54 10.84 -0.30 3.95
N ASP A 55 11.86 0.49 3.63
CA ASP A 55 12.24 0.84 2.27
C ASP A 55 12.71 -0.33 1.40
N VAL A 56 13.02 -1.48 2.01
CA VAL A 56 13.26 -2.75 1.29
C VAL A 56 12.03 -3.65 1.41
N ARG A 57 11.48 -3.78 2.60
CA ARG A 57 10.42 -4.75 2.91
C ARG A 57 9.11 -4.44 2.21
N LEU A 58 8.70 -3.17 2.18
CA LEU A 58 7.47 -2.75 1.51
C LEU A 58 7.55 -2.95 -0.02
N PRO A 59 8.57 -2.43 -0.74
CA PRO A 59 8.62 -2.66 -2.18
C PRO A 59 8.84 -4.14 -2.54
N ALA A 60 9.48 -4.93 -1.67
CA ALA A 60 9.56 -6.38 -1.86
C ALA A 60 8.16 -7.02 -1.89
N ALA A 61 7.32 -6.68 -0.90
CA ALA A 61 5.94 -7.13 -0.84
C ALA A 61 5.12 -6.69 -2.06
N LEU A 62 5.20 -5.42 -2.44
CA LEU A 62 4.39 -4.85 -3.51
C LEU A 62 4.83 -5.30 -4.91
N CYS A 63 6.10 -5.63 -5.08
CA CYS A 63 6.66 -6.13 -6.35
C CYS A 63 6.73 -7.67 -6.41
N GLU A 64 6.15 -8.37 -5.42
CA GLU A 64 6.12 -9.85 -5.35
C GLU A 64 7.51 -10.51 -5.42
N VAL A 65 8.49 -9.94 -4.70
CA VAL A 65 9.84 -10.49 -4.56
C VAL A 65 10.20 -10.67 -3.08
N LEU A 66 11.20 -11.49 -2.78
CA LEU A 66 11.75 -11.56 -1.44
C LEU A 66 12.59 -10.32 -1.18
N GLY A 67 12.49 -9.77 0.03
CA GLY A 67 13.32 -8.65 0.47
C GLY A 67 13.70 -8.76 1.93
N ILE A 68 14.98 -8.60 2.24
CA ILE A 68 15.49 -8.65 3.60
C ILE A 68 15.99 -7.29 4.06
N ARG A 69 15.54 -6.90 5.25
CA ARG A 69 16.19 -5.90 6.10
C ARG A 69 17.16 -6.66 7.02
N SER A 70 18.46 -6.38 6.91
CA SER A 70 19.45 -6.97 7.83
C SER A 70 19.31 -6.39 9.24
N SER A 71 19.89 -7.08 10.20
CA SER A 71 20.09 -6.58 11.55
C SER A 71 20.83 -5.25 11.53
N HIS A 72 20.40 -4.33 12.40
CA HIS A 72 21.02 -3.02 12.49
C HIS A 72 22.48 -3.13 12.96
N GLY A 73 23.38 -2.47 12.23
CA GLY A 73 24.82 -2.44 12.51
C GLY A 73 25.63 -3.65 12.01
N PHE A 74 25.01 -4.66 11.40
CA PHE A 74 25.73 -5.88 10.97
C PHE A 74 26.38 -5.78 9.59
N ILE A 75 25.78 -5.01 8.68
CA ILE A 75 26.38 -4.68 7.38
C ILE A 75 26.83 -3.22 7.44
N PRO A 76 28.11 -2.90 7.16
CA PRO A 76 28.58 -1.52 7.17
C PRO A 76 27.84 -0.66 6.15
N CYS A 77 27.29 0.48 6.58
CA CYS A 77 26.70 1.49 5.71
C CYS A 77 27.74 2.50 5.17
N THR A 78 29.02 2.13 5.11
CA THR A 78 30.07 3.00 4.57
C THR A 78 29.81 3.28 3.10
N GLY A 79 29.73 4.56 2.72
CA GLY A 79 29.41 4.98 1.36
C GLY A 79 27.91 5.03 1.04
N VAL A 80 27.04 4.69 2.00
CA VAL A 80 25.59 4.87 1.89
C VAL A 80 25.23 6.28 2.34
N VAL A 81 24.40 6.98 1.56
CA VAL A 81 23.83 8.27 1.95
C VAL A 81 22.86 8.04 3.12
N PRO A 82 23.11 8.60 4.31
CA PRO A 82 22.30 8.30 5.49
C PRO A 82 20.95 8.98 5.42
N VAL A 83 19.88 8.29 5.80
CA VAL A 83 18.57 8.92 6.07
C VAL A 83 18.49 9.15 7.57
N ALA A 84 18.53 8.07 8.35
CA ALA A 84 18.57 8.10 9.79
C ALA A 84 19.50 6.99 10.28
N LYS A 85 20.77 7.31 10.54
CA LYS A 85 21.83 6.35 10.87
C LYS A 85 21.46 5.35 11.97
N SER A 86 20.63 5.76 12.93
CA SER A 86 20.18 4.86 14.00
C SER A 86 19.21 3.77 13.49
N LEU A 87 18.54 3.97 12.37
CA LEU A 87 17.54 3.09 11.76
C LEU A 87 18.03 2.46 10.45
N ASP A 88 18.93 3.12 9.72
CA ASP A 88 19.39 2.68 8.40
C ASP A 88 20.07 1.31 8.44
N THR A 89 19.68 0.42 7.54
CA THR A 89 20.38 -0.83 7.27
C THR A 89 20.48 -1.08 5.77
N VAL A 90 21.47 -1.88 5.37
CA VAL A 90 21.54 -2.41 4.01
C VAL A 90 20.64 -3.64 3.93
N GLY A 91 19.80 -3.67 2.91
CA GLY A 91 18.97 -4.81 2.57
C GLY A 91 19.17 -5.23 1.12
N TRP A 92 18.54 -6.33 0.74
CA TRP A 92 18.59 -6.82 -0.63
C TRP A 92 17.34 -7.60 -1.01
N PHE A 93 17.17 -7.74 -2.32
CA PHE A 93 16.03 -8.37 -2.96
C PHE A 93 16.48 -9.57 -3.79
N ALA A 94 15.62 -10.58 -3.89
CA ALA A 94 15.78 -11.69 -4.84
C ALA A 94 14.42 -12.33 -5.15
N LYS A 95 14.28 -12.99 -6.30
CA LYS A 95 13.13 -13.86 -6.57
C LYS A 95 13.28 -15.25 -5.96
N ASP A 96 14.50 -15.77 -5.93
CA ASP A 96 14.84 -17.10 -5.41
C ASP A 96 15.40 -16.97 -3.98
N SER A 97 14.85 -17.76 -3.05
CA SER A 97 15.30 -17.80 -1.66
C SER A 97 16.76 -18.24 -1.51
N LYS A 98 17.26 -19.07 -2.42
CA LYS A 98 18.67 -19.50 -2.44
C LYS A 98 19.60 -18.36 -2.84
N VAL A 99 19.17 -17.52 -3.79
CA VAL A 99 19.91 -16.32 -4.17
C VAL A 99 19.93 -15.34 -2.99
N LEU A 100 18.76 -15.11 -2.36
CA LEU A 100 18.66 -14.28 -1.16
C LEU A 100 19.61 -14.75 -0.05
N TYR A 101 19.66 -16.06 0.21
CA TYR A 101 20.54 -16.68 1.20
C TYR A 101 22.03 -16.50 0.86
N LYS A 102 22.43 -16.79 -0.40
CA LYS A 102 23.83 -16.66 -0.86
C LYS A 102 24.34 -15.22 -0.75
N VAL A 103 23.53 -14.24 -1.13
CA VAL A 103 23.89 -12.82 -0.96
C VAL A 103 24.12 -12.51 0.51
N GLY A 104 23.28 -13.03 1.41
CA GLY A 104 23.47 -12.90 2.86
C GLY A 104 24.78 -13.49 3.36
N GLN A 105 25.18 -14.67 2.88
CA GLN A 105 26.48 -15.28 3.24
C GLN A 105 27.66 -14.38 2.89
N VAL A 106 27.60 -13.70 1.74
CA VAL A 106 28.65 -12.78 1.29
C VAL A 106 28.65 -11.50 2.13
N LEU A 107 27.48 -10.86 2.30
CA LEU A 107 27.39 -9.56 2.96
C LEU A 107 27.67 -9.62 4.46
N LEU A 108 27.21 -10.68 5.14
CA LEU A 108 27.35 -10.83 6.59
C LEU A 108 28.73 -11.38 7.01
N ARG A 109 29.56 -11.82 6.04
CA ARG A 109 30.92 -12.34 6.24
C ARG A 109 31.05 -13.38 7.38
N SER A 110 29.96 -14.08 7.67
CA SER A 110 29.91 -15.02 8.79
C SER A 110 30.30 -16.42 8.33
N GLN A 111 31.11 -17.12 9.13
CA GLN A 111 31.40 -18.52 8.90
C GLN A 111 30.11 -19.31 9.09
N VAL A 112 29.70 -20.03 8.05
CA VAL A 112 28.47 -20.85 8.05
C VAL A 112 28.57 -21.88 9.15
N SER A 113 27.96 -21.58 10.29
CA SER A 113 27.65 -22.59 11.30
C SER A 113 26.38 -23.31 10.89
N GLU A 114 26.20 -24.54 11.38
CA GLU A 114 25.00 -25.32 11.15
C GLU A 114 23.79 -24.51 11.63
N VAL A 115 22.95 -24.08 10.69
CA VAL A 115 21.85 -23.17 11.02
C VAL A 115 20.69 -23.99 11.56
N ASN A 116 20.43 -23.82 12.85
CA ASN A 116 19.35 -24.50 13.56
C ASN A 116 17.99 -24.23 12.91
N ARG A 117 17.09 -25.22 12.98
CA ARG A 117 15.67 -25.03 12.66
C ARG A 117 15.01 -24.15 13.74
N PRO A 118 13.98 -23.35 13.39
CA PRO A 118 13.25 -22.60 14.40
C PRO A 118 12.61 -23.56 15.41
N LYS A 119 12.78 -23.28 16.69
CA LYS A 119 12.11 -24.03 17.77
C LYS A 119 10.66 -23.58 17.93
N ARG A 120 10.40 -22.32 17.60
CA ARG A 120 9.08 -21.70 17.71
C ARG A 120 8.86 -20.65 16.63
N VAL A 121 7.64 -20.55 16.14
CA VAL A 121 7.16 -19.47 15.28
C VAL A 121 5.95 -18.83 15.96
N LEU A 122 6.10 -17.59 16.39
CA LEU A 122 5.06 -16.79 17.01
C LEU A 122 4.22 -16.09 15.92
N VAL A 123 2.91 -16.30 15.93
CA VAL A 123 1.96 -15.64 15.04
C VAL A 123 1.32 -14.47 15.77
N ALA A 124 1.49 -13.25 15.27
CA ALA A 124 0.91 -12.05 15.88
C ALA A 124 -0.54 -11.82 15.42
N ASP A 125 -1.50 -12.46 16.08
CA ASP A 125 -2.90 -12.48 15.66
C ASP A 125 -3.52 -11.07 15.55
N ASP A 126 -3.15 -10.18 16.46
CA ASP A 126 -3.63 -8.80 16.48
C ASP A 126 -3.11 -7.98 15.30
N CYS A 127 -1.90 -8.26 14.79
CA CYS A 127 -1.40 -7.65 13.56
C CYS A 127 -2.17 -8.12 12.32
N PHE A 128 -2.61 -9.39 12.27
CA PHE A 128 -3.40 -9.90 11.13
C PHE A 128 -4.86 -9.43 11.17
N ARG A 129 -5.43 -9.15 12.35
CA ARG A 129 -6.76 -8.53 12.48
C ARG A 129 -6.81 -7.08 12.00
N PHE A 130 -5.65 -6.43 11.91
CA PHE A 130 -5.52 -5.05 11.43
C PHE A 130 -5.64 -4.92 9.90
N LEU A 131 -5.61 -6.05 9.19
CA LEU A 131 -5.72 -6.03 7.73
C LEU A 131 -7.12 -5.56 7.30
N SER A 132 -7.16 -4.58 6.41
CA SER A 132 -8.39 -4.04 5.82
C SER A 132 -9.08 -5.00 4.83
N VAL A 133 -8.51 -6.20 4.61
CA VAL A 133 -8.96 -7.18 3.63
C VAL A 133 -9.55 -8.40 4.36
N SER A 134 -10.71 -8.88 3.89
CA SER A 134 -11.52 -9.94 4.51
C SER A 134 -10.69 -11.16 4.95
N GLU A 135 -11.05 -11.70 6.12
CA GLU A 135 -10.33 -12.67 6.94
C GLU A 135 -9.45 -13.71 6.18
N ASN A 136 -8.18 -13.31 6.04
CA ASN A 136 -6.99 -14.08 6.40
C ASN A 136 -6.60 -15.33 5.58
N ARG A 137 -6.90 -15.35 4.27
CA ARG A 137 -6.26 -16.28 3.31
C ARG A 137 -4.73 -16.28 3.40
N CYS A 138 -4.12 -15.11 3.55
CA CYS A 138 -2.65 -15.02 3.65
C CYS A 138 -2.11 -15.61 4.93
N LEU A 139 -2.84 -15.45 6.05
CA LEU A 139 -2.47 -16.08 7.31
C LEU A 139 -2.61 -17.60 7.23
N SER A 140 -3.70 -18.12 6.65
CA SER A 140 -3.90 -19.56 6.51
C SER A 140 -2.85 -20.21 5.62
N VAL A 141 -2.52 -19.60 4.47
CA VAL A 141 -1.44 -20.08 3.60
C VAL A 141 -0.10 -20.07 4.32
N ALA A 142 0.24 -18.98 5.02
CA ALA A 142 1.49 -18.89 5.76
C ALA A 142 1.58 -19.91 6.89
N ILE A 143 0.51 -20.07 7.69
CA ILE A 143 0.44 -21.07 8.77
C ILE A 143 0.58 -22.47 8.19
N ASN A 144 -0.17 -22.83 7.14
CA ASN A 144 -0.09 -24.14 6.51
C ASN A 144 1.32 -24.45 5.99
N ALA A 145 1.98 -23.47 5.36
CA ALA A 145 3.35 -23.62 4.89
C ALA A 145 4.34 -23.81 6.06
N ILE A 146 4.17 -23.07 7.16
CA ILE A 146 4.98 -23.19 8.38
C ILE A 146 4.77 -24.55 9.05
N GLU A 147 3.52 -25.02 9.16
CA GLU A 147 3.20 -26.34 9.71
C GLU A 147 3.88 -27.46 8.90
N LYS A 148 3.86 -27.35 7.57
CA LYS A 148 4.50 -28.31 6.67
C LYS A 148 6.03 -28.23 6.70
N ALA A 149 6.61 -27.04 6.81
CA ALA A 149 8.05 -26.84 6.81
C ALA A 149 8.72 -27.17 8.16
N TYR A 150 8.07 -26.85 9.29
CA TYR A 150 8.68 -26.92 10.62
C TYR A 150 7.93 -27.81 11.62
N GLY A 151 6.69 -28.19 11.31
CA GLY A 151 5.82 -28.96 12.18
C GLY A 151 4.91 -28.09 13.02
N ARG A 152 3.67 -28.54 13.18
CA ARG A 152 2.59 -27.83 13.88
C ARG A 152 2.94 -27.42 15.32
N GLN A 153 3.70 -28.25 16.03
CA GLN A 153 4.15 -27.99 17.40
C GLN A 153 5.07 -26.76 17.55
N THR A 154 5.63 -26.25 16.44
CA THR A 154 6.45 -25.04 16.47
C THR A 154 5.61 -23.77 16.52
N ILE A 155 4.33 -23.83 16.15
CA ILE A 155 3.49 -22.65 16.04
C ILE A 155 2.94 -22.28 17.43
N SER A 156 2.96 -20.99 17.73
CA SER A 156 2.25 -20.43 18.87
C SER A 156 1.73 -19.05 18.52
N HIS A 157 0.74 -18.57 19.26
CA HIS A 157 0.11 -17.29 19.01
C HIS A 157 0.51 -16.26 20.07
N ILE A 158 0.58 -15.01 19.66
CA ILE A 158 0.81 -13.85 20.52
C ILE A 158 -0.06 -12.69 20.05
N LYS A 159 -0.40 -11.79 20.98
CA LYS A 159 -0.89 -10.46 20.66
C LYS A 159 0.25 -9.47 20.83
N LEU A 160 0.92 -9.14 19.73
CA LEU A 160 2.17 -8.38 19.74
C LEU A 160 1.99 -6.98 20.31
N GLY A 161 0.92 -6.29 19.94
CA GLY A 161 0.62 -4.95 20.44
C GLY A 161 0.34 -4.95 21.95
N GLU A 162 -0.44 -5.92 22.45
CA GLU A 162 -0.67 -6.08 23.89
C GLU A 162 0.64 -6.40 24.64
N TYR A 163 1.51 -7.22 24.04
CA TYR A 163 2.82 -7.54 24.60
C TYR A 163 3.70 -6.28 24.73
N PHE A 164 3.81 -5.48 23.66
CA PHE A 164 4.54 -4.20 23.68
C PHE A 164 3.96 -3.25 24.73
N ALA A 165 2.64 -3.06 24.75
CA ALA A 165 1.97 -2.20 25.73
C ALA A 165 2.23 -2.62 27.19
N SER A 166 2.44 -3.92 27.44
CA SER A 166 2.71 -4.45 28.78
C SER A 166 4.18 -4.31 29.21
N LYS A 167 5.12 -4.36 28.25
CA LYS A 167 6.56 -4.43 28.51
C LYS A 167 7.28 -3.08 28.40
N MET A 168 6.75 -2.15 27.60
CA MET A 168 7.37 -0.85 27.35
C MET A 168 6.76 0.22 28.27
N SER A 169 7.57 0.72 29.21
CA SER A 169 7.19 1.81 30.11
C SER A 169 7.04 3.14 29.38
N GLY A 170 7.90 3.42 28.41
CA GLY A 170 7.92 4.69 27.67
C GLY A 170 6.62 4.98 26.93
N LEU A 171 5.86 3.94 26.54
CA LEU A 171 4.57 4.09 25.85
C LEU A 171 3.48 4.75 26.71
N LYS A 172 3.68 4.85 28.04
CA LYS A 172 2.70 5.44 28.97
C LYS A 172 2.84 6.95 29.13
N THR A 173 3.92 7.53 28.62
CA THR A 173 4.35 8.91 28.88
C THR A 173 4.66 9.62 27.56
N SER A 174 3.68 10.31 26.97
CA SER A 174 3.95 11.43 26.02
C SER A 174 3.93 11.21 24.49
N LEU A 175 3.26 10.18 23.94
CA LEU A 175 2.98 10.12 22.47
C LEU A 175 1.49 10.06 22.10
N VAL A 176 0.58 10.27 23.06
CA VAL A 176 -0.87 10.33 22.78
C VAL A 176 -1.24 11.77 22.39
N SER A 177 -0.81 12.22 21.21
CA SER A 177 -1.21 13.52 20.63
C SER A 177 -2.06 13.39 19.36
N PHE A 178 -2.50 12.19 19.00
CA PHE A 178 -3.51 12.01 17.94
C PHE A 178 -4.79 11.38 18.52
N PRO A 179 -5.90 12.13 18.62
CA PRO A 179 -7.15 11.60 19.13
C PRO A 179 -7.72 10.57 18.14
N VAL A 180 -8.11 9.41 18.66
CA VAL A 180 -9.01 8.48 17.96
C VAL A 180 -10.40 8.76 18.49
N ASP A 181 -11.28 9.31 17.65
CA ASP A 181 -12.71 9.33 17.92
C ASP A 181 -13.24 7.89 17.83
N GLY A 182 -13.79 7.39 18.95
CA GLY A 182 -14.70 6.24 18.97
C GLY A 182 -14.15 4.91 19.52
N GLU A 183 -14.76 4.47 20.64
CA GLU A 183 -14.88 3.09 21.14
C GLU A 183 -13.74 2.40 21.95
N LYS A 184 -13.61 2.84 23.21
CA LYS A 184 -12.87 2.19 24.33
C LYS A 184 -12.91 0.65 24.35
N GLY A 185 -11.82 0.00 23.91
CA GLY A 185 -11.62 -1.46 24.01
C GLY A 185 -10.20 -1.92 24.36
N LYS A 186 -10.02 -3.14 24.91
CA LYS A 186 -8.69 -3.73 25.20
C LYS A 186 -7.84 -4.01 23.94
N ALA A 187 -8.49 -4.29 22.81
CA ALA A 187 -7.83 -4.53 21.52
C ALA A 187 -7.21 -3.24 20.93
N GLU A 188 -7.82 -2.08 21.19
CA GLU A 188 -7.26 -0.78 20.77
C GLU A 188 -5.92 -0.50 21.45
N ARG A 189 -5.78 -0.87 22.72
CA ARG A 189 -4.58 -0.56 23.53
C ARG A 189 -3.29 -1.14 22.94
N GLY A 190 -3.36 -2.34 22.35
CA GLY A 190 -2.20 -2.95 21.70
C GLY A 190 -1.84 -2.27 20.39
N PHE A 191 -2.84 -1.82 19.63
CA PHE A 191 -2.60 -1.10 18.39
C PHE A 191 -2.07 0.32 18.64
N THR A 192 -2.57 1.00 19.70
CA THR A 192 -2.02 2.27 20.17
C THR A 192 -0.51 2.17 20.45
N ALA A 193 -0.06 1.05 21.05
CA ALA A 193 1.36 0.84 21.34
C ALA A 193 2.23 0.78 20.07
N LEU A 194 1.80 0.03 19.05
CA LEU A 194 2.52 -0.05 17.78
C LEU A 194 2.49 1.28 17.02
N ARG A 195 1.36 2.02 17.07
CA ARG A 195 1.24 3.35 16.47
C ARG A 195 2.18 4.35 17.14
N SER A 196 2.24 4.38 18.46
CA SER A 196 3.20 5.22 19.19
C SER A 196 4.66 4.87 18.87
N LEU A 197 4.98 3.58 18.68
CA LEU A 197 6.30 3.17 18.21
C LEU A 197 6.60 3.66 16.79
N SER A 198 5.60 3.63 15.91
CA SER A 198 5.65 4.17 14.55
C SER A 198 5.89 5.68 14.54
N ASP A 199 5.19 6.44 15.39
CA ASP A 199 5.39 7.88 15.52
C ASP A 199 6.80 8.21 16.02
N ALA A 200 7.29 7.49 17.04
CA ALA A 200 8.67 7.63 17.50
C ALA A 200 9.69 7.31 16.40
N CYS A 201 9.43 6.28 15.59
CA CYS A 201 10.26 5.93 14.44
C CYS A 201 10.34 7.07 13.43
N ARG A 202 9.21 7.72 13.12
CA ARG A 202 9.15 8.87 12.23
C ARG A 202 9.84 10.11 12.82
N VAL A 203 9.70 10.38 14.11
CA VAL A 203 10.42 11.47 14.79
C VAL A 203 11.94 11.28 14.66
N LEU A 204 12.45 10.07 14.91
CA LEU A 204 13.88 9.77 14.76
C LEU A 204 14.35 9.91 13.31
N GLN A 205 13.53 9.43 12.36
CA GLN A 205 13.82 9.57 10.93
C GLN A 205 13.95 11.05 10.54
N CYS A 206 12.93 11.86 10.82
CA CYS A 206 12.91 13.27 10.44
C CYS A 206 14.04 14.05 11.10
N HIS A 207 14.26 13.85 12.40
CA HIS A 207 15.31 14.55 13.13
C HIS A 207 16.71 14.23 12.59
N GLN A 208 17.02 12.95 12.37
CA GLN A 208 18.34 12.56 11.87
C GLN A 208 18.52 12.94 10.39
N PHE A 209 17.45 12.87 9.60
CA PHE A 209 17.48 13.35 8.21
C PHE A 209 17.83 14.84 8.17
N LYS A 210 17.16 15.65 8.99
CA LYS A 210 17.42 17.08 9.13
C LYS A 210 18.90 17.34 9.47
N LEU A 211 19.43 16.68 10.51
CA LEU A 211 20.83 16.82 10.90
C LEU A 211 21.83 16.43 9.81
N ASN A 212 21.47 15.52 8.90
CA ASN A 212 22.36 15.06 7.84
C ASN A 212 22.32 15.97 6.59
N HIS A 213 21.19 16.62 6.31
CA HIS A 213 20.92 17.20 4.99
C HIS A 213 20.42 18.64 4.98
N GLU A 214 20.00 19.23 6.10
CA GLU A 214 19.36 20.56 6.12
C GLU A 214 20.24 21.63 5.44
N ASP A 215 21.50 21.75 5.86
CA ASP A 215 22.45 22.72 5.29
C ASP A 215 22.59 22.54 3.77
N TRP A 216 22.84 21.31 3.33
CA TRP A 216 23.01 20.99 1.91
C TRP A 216 21.74 21.26 1.08
N ILE A 217 20.56 20.94 1.62
CA ILE A 217 19.27 21.19 0.95
C ILE A 217 19.04 22.69 0.80
N HIS A 218 19.29 23.48 1.84
CA HIS A 218 19.13 24.93 1.77
C HIS A 218 20.09 25.58 0.77
N GLU A 219 21.32 25.08 0.66
CA GLU A 219 22.30 25.58 -0.31
C GLU A 219 21.98 25.15 -1.75
N SER A 220 21.58 23.88 -1.95
CA SER A 220 21.54 23.26 -3.28
C SER A 220 20.15 23.22 -3.94
N LEU A 221 19.08 23.23 -3.14
CA LEU A 221 17.69 23.01 -3.61
C LEU A 221 16.76 24.20 -3.34
N ALA A 222 17.26 25.31 -2.80
CA ALA A 222 16.54 26.47 -2.20
C ALA A 222 15.17 26.89 -2.79
N ALA A 223 14.87 26.63 -4.07
CA ALA A 223 13.60 26.96 -4.73
C ALA A 223 12.70 25.77 -5.10
N ASN A 224 13.16 24.52 -5.04
CA ASN A 224 12.48 23.33 -5.58
C ASN A 224 12.50 22.12 -4.61
N ILE A 225 12.37 22.35 -3.30
CA ILE A 225 12.30 21.27 -2.31
C ILE A 225 10.95 20.56 -2.43
N PRO A 226 10.91 19.23 -2.65
CA PRO A 226 9.63 18.50 -2.68
C PRO A 226 8.87 18.58 -1.35
N ASP A 227 7.53 18.61 -1.40
CA ASP A 227 6.68 18.80 -0.22
C ASP A 227 6.95 17.80 0.91
N HIS A 228 7.21 16.53 0.58
CA HIS A 228 7.52 15.51 1.58
C HIS A 228 8.86 15.78 2.29
N VAL A 229 9.90 16.20 1.56
CA VAL A 229 11.19 16.59 2.14
C VAL A 229 11.03 17.83 3.03
N LYS A 230 10.23 18.80 2.58
CA LYS A 230 9.92 20.00 3.36
C LYS A 230 9.24 19.64 4.69
N SER A 231 8.22 18.77 4.65
CA SER A 231 7.54 18.28 5.85
C SER A 231 8.49 17.54 6.81
N THR A 232 9.45 16.76 6.28
CA THR A 232 10.49 16.12 7.09
C THR A 232 11.36 17.14 7.82
N LEU A 233 11.78 18.23 7.16
CA LEU A 233 12.63 19.28 7.75
C LEU A 233 11.92 20.15 8.80
N GLU A 234 10.60 20.33 8.66
CA GLU A 234 9.76 21.12 9.57
C GLU A 234 9.35 20.35 10.84
N THR A 235 9.66 19.06 10.94
CA THR A 235 9.28 18.23 12.10
C THR A 235 10.01 18.67 13.38
N SER A 236 9.27 18.79 14.49
CA SER A 236 9.79 19.19 15.81
C SER A 236 10.78 18.17 16.40
N SER A 237 11.82 18.66 17.08
CA SER A 237 12.81 17.85 17.81
C SER A 237 12.43 17.54 19.26
N GLU A 238 11.26 18.00 19.73
CA GLU A 238 10.87 17.91 21.15
C GLU A 238 10.75 16.46 21.67
N LEU A 239 10.47 15.49 20.80
CA LEU A 239 10.20 14.10 21.18
C LEU A 239 11.37 13.14 20.90
N VAL A 240 12.55 13.67 20.56
CA VAL A 240 13.69 12.84 20.14
C VAL A 240 14.21 11.95 21.28
N SER A 241 14.29 12.49 22.49
CA SER A 241 14.80 11.77 23.67
C SER A 241 13.88 10.60 24.05
N GLU A 242 12.58 10.86 24.07
CA GLU A 242 11.53 9.88 24.30
C GLU A 242 11.54 8.80 23.21
N SER A 243 11.70 9.21 21.95
CA SER A 243 11.75 8.29 20.82
C SER A 243 12.98 7.37 20.85
N LEU A 244 14.14 7.88 21.28
CA LEU A 244 15.34 7.05 21.53
C LEU A 244 15.12 6.07 22.70
N THR A 245 14.40 6.49 23.73
CA THR A 245 14.05 5.63 24.86
C THR A 245 13.16 4.47 24.40
N LEU A 246 12.12 4.77 23.61
CA LEU A 246 11.23 3.76 23.03
C LEU A 246 11.97 2.79 22.10
N LYS A 247 12.92 3.29 21.32
CA LYS A 247 13.80 2.45 20.50
C LYS A 247 14.58 1.44 21.36
N ASN A 248 15.24 1.91 22.42
CA ASN A 248 16.02 1.04 23.32
C ASN A 248 15.15 0.01 24.06
N GLU A 249 13.96 0.42 24.50
CA GLU A 249 12.96 -0.49 25.06
C GLU A 249 12.54 -1.53 24.02
N ALA A 250 12.21 -1.14 22.77
CA ALA A 250 11.82 -2.04 21.70
C ALA A 250 12.91 -3.07 21.36
N CYS A 251 14.19 -2.66 21.33
CA CYS A 251 15.33 -3.55 21.19
C CYS A 251 15.33 -4.63 22.28
N SER A 252 15.17 -4.23 23.55
CA SER A 252 15.19 -5.13 24.70
C SER A 252 14.00 -6.10 24.69
N VAL A 253 12.80 -5.58 24.40
CA VAL A 253 11.55 -6.36 24.34
C VAL A 253 11.60 -7.40 23.24
N MET A 254 12.09 -7.04 22.05
CA MET A 254 12.22 -7.98 20.94
C MET A 254 13.34 -9.00 21.16
N ALA A 255 14.44 -8.58 21.81
CA ALA A 255 15.52 -9.49 22.17
C ALA A 255 15.07 -10.57 23.15
N GLU A 256 14.16 -10.25 24.09
CA GLU A 256 13.49 -11.21 24.99
C GLU A 256 12.48 -12.09 24.22
N LEU A 257 11.64 -11.49 23.38
CA LEU A 257 10.58 -12.20 22.66
C LEU A 257 11.11 -13.26 21.69
N LEU A 258 12.22 -12.95 21.00
CA LEU A 258 12.81 -13.78 19.95
C LEU A 258 13.98 -14.65 20.44
N MET A 259 14.08 -14.90 21.74
CA MET A 259 15.07 -15.83 22.28
C MET A 259 14.83 -17.27 21.82
N ASN A 260 15.85 -18.12 21.97
CA ASN A 260 15.76 -19.58 21.77
C ASN A 260 15.30 -19.98 20.36
N ASP A 261 15.90 -19.41 19.31
CA ASP A 261 15.60 -19.74 17.90
C ASP A 261 14.12 -19.55 17.55
N THR A 262 13.52 -18.47 18.08
CA THR A 262 12.12 -18.10 17.82
C THR A 262 12.02 -17.13 16.65
N LEU A 263 11.09 -17.40 15.73
CA LEU A 263 10.68 -16.47 14.67
C LEU A 263 9.34 -15.81 15.02
N LEU A 264 9.12 -14.60 14.53
CA LEU A 264 7.84 -13.91 14.61
C LEU A 264 7.26 -13.69 13.21
N LEU A 265 5.99 -14.01 13.04
CA LEU A 265 5.21 -13.84 11.83
C LEU A 265 4.21 -12.68 12.02
N ILE A 266 4.33 -11.67 11.16
CA ILE A 266 3.40 -10.54 11.04
C ILE A 266 3.05 -10.31 9.55
N PRO A 267 1.95 -9.63 9.20
CA PRO A 267 1.79 -9.13 7.83
C PRO A 267 2.89 -8.13 7.47
N THR A 268 3.34 -8.09 6.20
CA THR A 268 4.23 -7.00 5.74
C THR A 268 3.44 -5.74 5.40
N VAL A 269 2.29 -5.90 4.76
CA VAL A 269 1.46 -4.80 4.24
C VAL A 269 0.08 -4.87 4.88
N ALA A 270 -0.44 -3.72 5.33
CA ALA A 270 -1.69 -3.64 6.08
C ALA A 270 -2.94 -3.40 5.20
N SER A 271 -2.74 -2.90 3.98
CA SER A 271 -3.83 -2.50 3.08
C SER A 271 -3.41 -2.61 1.62
N PRO A 272 -4.36 -2.64 0.67
CA PRO A 272 -4.05 -2.64 -0.76
C PRO A 272 -3.15 -1.45 -1.15
N PRO A 273 -2.18 -1.64 -2.06
CA PRO A 273 -1.32 -0.56 -2.52
C PRO A 273 -2.14 0.52 -3.24
N PRO A 274 -1.90 1.81 -2.98
CA PRO A 274 -2.55 2.90 -3.71
C PRO A 274 -2.21 2.89 -5.20
N LYS A 275 -3.15 3.37 -6.03
CA LYS A 275 -2.91 3.61 -7.46
C LYS A 275 -1.83 4.69 -7.65
N LEU A 276 -1.12 4.63 -8.77
CA LEU A 276 -0.23 5.72 -9.18
C LEU A 276 -1.01 7.05 -9.18
N ARG A 277 -0.40 8.12 -8.64
CA ARG A 277 -1.00 9.46 -8.55
C ARG A 277 -2.30 9.54 -7.72
N SER A 278 -2.49 8.62 -6.78
CA SER A 278 -3.57 8.71 -5.78
C SER A 278 -3.49 10.01 -4.98
N LYS A 279 -4.62 10.42 -4.39
CA LYS A 279 -4.67 11.59 -3.48
C LYS A 279 -3.71 11.40 -2.30
N SER A 280 -3.12 12.49 -1.84
CA SER A 280 -2.18 12.50 -0.70
C SER A 280 -2.75 11.86 0.57
N SER A 281 -4.06 12.01 0.82
CA SER A 281 -4.72 11.40 1.99
C SER A 281 -4.78 9.87 1.94
N ILE A 282 -4.97 9.28 0.75
CA ILE A 282 -4.98 7.82 0.56
C ILE A 282 -3.58 7.26 0.79
N TRP A 283 -2.58 7.97 0.26
CA TRP A 283 -1.18 7.64 0.48
C TRP A 283 -0.80 7.70 1.96
N ALA A 284 -1.13 8.79 2.65
CA ALA A 284 -0.81 8.97 4.06
C ALA A 284 -1.42 7.87 4.94
N ASP A 285 -2.67 7.48 4.69
CA ASP A 285 -3.32 6.36 5.40
C ASP A 285 -2.62 5.02 5.13
N PHE A 286 -2.26 4.73 3.88
CA PHE A 286 -1.51 3.52 3.52
C PHE A 286 -0.12 3.48 4.17
N GLU A 287 0.61 4.61 4.13
CA GLU A 287 1.94 4.76 4.70
C GLU A 287 1.92 4.57 6.22
N GLU A 288 0.97 5.21 6.91
CA GLU A 288 0.80 5.09 8.36
C GLU A 288 0.50 3.64 8.78
N LYS A 289 -0.44 2.98 8.09
CA LYS A 289 -0.80 1.59 8.37
C LYS A 289 0.36 0.64 8.12
N SER A 290 1.11 0.86 7.04
CA SER A 290 2.30 0.05 6.71
C SER A 290 3.42 0.27 7.72
N LEU A 291 3.72 1.52 8.07
CA LEU A 291 4.76 1.86 9.04
C LEU A 291 4.45 1.30 10.43
N THR A 292 3.18 1.22 10.82
CA THR A 292 2.79 0.61 12.12
C THR A 292 3.28 -0.84 12.26
N LEU A 293 3.31 -1.61 11.17
CA LEU A 293 3.86 -2.97 11.15
C LEU A 293 5.38 -2.97 10.97
N LEU A 294 5.89 -2.14 10.05
CA LEU A 294 7.30 -2.13 9.66
C LEU A 294 8.21 -1.52 10.74
N CYS A 295 7.70 -0.60 11.57
CA CYS A 295 8.47 0.06 12.62
C CYS A 295 8.99 -0.90 13.69
N VAL A 296 8.32 -2.04 13.91
CA VAL A 296 8.71 -3.06 14.91
C VAL A 296 10.17 -3.47 14.73
N VAL A 297 10.61 -3.66 13.48
CA VAL A 297 11.97 -4.10 13.15
C VAL A 297 12.92 -2.91 12.95
N SER A 298 12.44 -1.79 12.43
CA SER A 298 13.23 -0.56 12.35
C SER A 298 13.68 -0.06 13.73
N MET A 299 12.79 -0.13 14.72
CA MET A 299 13.04 0.34 16.08
C MET A 299 13.80 -0.67 16.94
N SER A 300 13.59 -1.98 16.73
CA SER A 300 14.25 -3.02 17.53
C SER A 300 15.62 -3.46 17.01
N GLY A 301 15.98 -3.08 15.78
CA GLY A 301 17.24 -3.50 15.15
C GLY A 301 17.30 -4.96 14.72
N CYS A 302 16.20 -5.71 14.83
CA CYS A 302 16.06 -7.09 14.36
C CYS A 302 16.23 -7.21 12.84
N CYS A 303 16.33 -8.45 12.34
CA CYS A 303 16.30 -8.74 10.91
C CYS A 303 14.92 -9.24 10.48
N GLN A 304 14.54 -8.94 9.24
CA GLN A 304 13.21 -9.27 8.71
C GLN A 304 13.26 -9.59 7.22
N VAL A 305 12.58 -10.67 6.82
CA VAL A 305 12.33 -10.99 5.41
C VAL A 305 10.86 -10.79 5.12
N SER A 306 10.53 -10.00 4.10
CA SER A 306 9.20 -9.98 3.48
C SER A 306 9.11 -11.11 2.45
N ILE A 307 8.05 -11.90 2.55
CA ILE A 307 7.79 -13.10 1.78
C ILE A 307 6.44 -12.93 1.07
N PRO A 308 6.40 -12.89 -0.27
CA PRO A 308 5.15 -12.87 -1.02
C PRO A 308 4.31 -14.10 -0.73
N VAL A 309 3.01 -13.90 -0.51
CA VAL A 309 2.02 -14.96 -0.23
C VAL A 309 0.86 -14.92 -1.23
N GLY A 310 1.18 -14.54 -2.47
CA GLY A 310 0.22 -14.41 -3.56
C GLY A 310 -0.58 -13.11 -3.51
N ARG A 311 -1.76 -13.13 -4.12
CA ARG A 311 -2.63 -11.95 -4.23
C ARG A 311 -3.94 -12.18 -3.48
N ILE A 312 -4.44 -11.16 -2.80
CA ILE A 312 -5.81 -11.13 -2.27
C ILE A 312 -6.58 -10.05 -3.03
N ASN A 313 -7.73 -10.39 -3.62
CA ASN A 313 -8.56 -9.46 -4.39
C ASN A 313 -7.77 -8.72 -5.48
N GLY A 314 -6.83 -9.42 -6.13
CA GLY A 314 -5.97 -8.86 -7.17
C GLY A 314 -4.76 -8.05 -6.68
N TYR A 315 -4.63 -7.81 -5.38
CA TYR A 315 -3.53 -7.04 -4.79
C TYR A 315 -2.41 -7.92 -4.24
N PRO A 316 -1.13 -7.58 -4.46
CA PRO A 316 0.00 -8.26 -3.84
C PRO A 316 -0.14 -8.32 -2.32
N SER A 317 0.11 -9.50 -1.75
CA SER A 317 0.12 -9.71 -0.31
C SER A 317 1.41 -10.39 0.12
N ALA A 318 1.90 -10.03 1.30
CA ALA A 318 3.14 -10.54 1.86
C ALA A 318 3.07 -10.66 3.37
N VAL A 319 3.80 -11.64 3.89
CA VAL A 319 4.04 -11.81 5.33
C VAL A 319 5.52 -11.58 5.62
N SER A 320 5.80 -11.16 6.85
CA SER A 320 7.14 -10.95 7.34
C SER A 320 7.52 -12.03 8.33
N LEU A 321 8.68 -12.65 8.14
CA LEU A 321 9.35 -13.39 9.19
C LEU A 321 10.45 -12.54 9.81
N ILE A 322 10.46 -12.48 11.14
CA ILE A 322 11.37 -11.65 11.93
C ILE A 322 12.17 -12.56 12.85
N ALA A 323 13.49 -12.33 12.92
CA ALA A 323 14.36 -12.99 13.88
C ALA A 323 15.13 -11.96 14.70
N LYS A 324 15.68 -12.42 15.83
CA LYS A 324 16.47 -11.60 16.75
C LYS A 324 17.63 -10.90 16.00
N GLN A 325 18.00 -9.70 16.45
CA GLN A 325 19.20 -9.02 15.96
C GLN A 325 20.43 -9.94 16.00
N GLY A 326 21.14 -10.01 14.87
CA GLY A 326 22.29 -10.89 14.62
C GLY A 326 21.94 -12.31 14.14
N ALA A 327 20.66 -12.67 14.07
CA ALA A 327 20.19 -13.99 13.61
C ALA A 327 19.85 -14.01 12.10
N ASP A 328 20.47 -13.16 11.29
CA ASP A 328 20.16 -12.97 9.86
C ASP A 328 20.32 -14.26 9.04
N LEU A 329 21.42 -14.99 9.21
CA LEU A 329 21.62 -16.28 8.52
C LEU A 329 20.63 -17.35 9.00
N PHE A 330 20.21 -17.29 10.27
CA PHE A 330 19.15 -18.14 10.81
C PHE A 330 17.81 -17.85 10.13
N LEU A 331 17.45 -16.57 10.02
CA LEU A 331 16.27 -16.14 9.31
C LEU A 331 16.29 -16.57 7.84
N LEU A 332 17.37 -16.26 7.12
CA LEU A 332 17.51 -16.57 5.69
C LEU A 332 17.45 -18.08 5.41
N SER A 333 18.11 -18.90 6.24
CA SER A 333 18.03 -20.37 6.13
C SER A 333 16.62 -20.88 6.39
N GLY A 334 15.91 -20.29 7.35
CA GLY A 334 14.49 -20.57 7.57
C GLY A 334 13.68 -20.25 6.31
N VAL A 335 13.80 -19.03 5.79
CA VAL A 335 13.08 -18.63 4.57
C VAL A 335 13.40 -19.55 3.39
N ASP A 336 14.65 -19.96 3.20
CA ASP A 336 15.02 -20.89 2.12
C ASP A 336 14.33 -22.25 2.19
N LYS A 337 14.09 -22.76 3.41
CA LYS A 337 13.32 -23.98 3.62
C LYS A 337 11.81 -23.78 3.47
N LEU A 338 11.29 -22.64 3.93
CA LEU A 338 9.87 -22.34 3.93
C LEU A 338 9.34 -21.97 2.54
N PHE A 339 10.10 -21.18 1.78
CA PHE A 339 9.60 -20.52 0.57
C PHE A 339 9.13 -21.50 -0.52
N PRO A 340 9.85 -22.60 -0.83
CA PRO A 340 9.34 -23.60 -1.79
C PRO A 340 8.06 -24.30 -1.33
N VAL A 341 7.92 -24.53 -0.02
CA VAL A 341 6.69 -25.12 0.56
C VAL A 341 5.54 -24.14 0.40
N LEU A 342 5.78 -22.86 0.69
CA LEU A 342 4.79 -21.80 0.57
C LEU A 342 4.33 -21.61 -0.88
N GLN A 343 5.24 -21.62 -1.85
CA GLN A 343 4.89 -21.56 -3.27
C GLN A 343 3.97 -22.71 -3.68
N LYS A 344 4.25 -23.94 -3.21
CA LYS A 344 3.39 -25.10 -3.45
C LYS A 344 2.00 -24.96 -2.81
N GLU A 345 1.91 -24.39 -1.61
CA GLU A 345 0.61 -24.11 -0.97
C GLU A 345 -0.20 -23.12 -1.81
N LEU A 346 0.44 -22.08 -2.35
CA LEU A 346 -0.23 -21.11 -3.22
C LEU A 346 -0.76 -21.74 -4.50
N GLU A 347 0.00 -22.61 -5.15
CA GLU A 347 -0.45 -23.35 -6.34
C GLU A 347 -1.64 -24.28 -6.03
N THR A 348 -1.61 -24.94 -4.87
CA THR A 348 -2.68 -25.85 -4.44
C THR A 348 -3.97 -25.08 -4.14
N HIS A 349 -3.86 -23.94 -3.45
CA HIS A 349 -5.00 -23.08 -3.16
C HIS A 349 -5.54 -22.36 -4.40
N ALA A 350 -4.68 -21.99 -5.36
CA ALA A 350 -5.13 -21.45 -6.65
C ALA A 350 -5.95 -22.47 -7.46
N SER A 351 -5.70 -23.77 -7.26
CA SER A 351 -6.44 -24.86 -7.93
C SER A 351 -7.80 -25.15 -7.26
N SER A 352 -7.97 -24.83 -5.98
CA SER A 352 -9.26 -24.97 -5.26
C SER A 352 -10.20 -23.79 -5.43
N ASP A 353 -9.68 -22.63 -5.88
CA ASP A 353 -10.44 -21.40 -6.08
C ASP A 353 -11.12 -21.32 -7.46
N HIS A 354 -11.06 -22.39 -8.26
CA HIS A 354 -11.63 -22.42 -9.63
C HIS A 354 -13.16 -22.34 -9.71
N GLU A 355 -13.88 -22.19 -8.60
CA GLU A 355 -15.31 -21.85 -8.61
C GLU A 355 -15.61 -20.36 -8.32
N ASP A 356 -14.65 -19.54 -7.84
CA ASP A 356 -14.93 -18.14 -7.45
C ASP A 356 -13.83 -17.12 -7.83
N ASP A 357 -12.69 -17.55 -8.37
CA ASP A 357 -11.64 -16.67 -8.93
C ASP A 357 -11.41 -17.00 -10.41
N GLN A 358 -12.46 -16.86 -11.21
CA GLN A 358 -12.25 -16.66 -12.64
C GLN A 358 -11.54 -15.32 -12.80
N ARG A 359 -10.28 -15.37 -13.23
CA ARG A 359 -9.60 -14.24 -13.85
C ARG A 359 -10.49 -13.71 -14.97
N ILE A 360 -11.28 -12.70 -14.67
CA ILE A 360 -11.96 -11.90 -15.67
C ILE A 360 -10.90 -10.87 -16.12
N PRO A 361 -10.40 -10.92 -17.38
CA PRO A 361 -9.52 -9.91 -17.94
C PRO A 361 -9.98 -8.48 -17.60
N MET A 362 -9.07 -7.54 -17.36
CA MET A 362 -9.44 -6.15 -17.00
C MET A 362 -10.58 -5.54 -17.85
N PRO A 363 -10.65 -5.78 -19.19
CA PRO A 363 -11.79 -5.35 -19.99
C PRO A 363 -13.12 -6.03 -19.63
N GLU A 364 -13.11 -7.33 -19.33
CA GLU A 364 -14.30 -8.08 -18.97
C GLU A 364 -14.77 -7.75 -17.54
N ALA A 365 -13.86 -7.37 -16.62
CA ALA A 365 -14.20 -6.99 -15.25
C ALA A 365 -14.87 -5.60 -15.21
N ALA A 366 -14.38 -4.68 -16.04
CA ALA A 366 -15.02 -3.38 -16.25
C ALA A 366 -16.44 -3.55 -16.83
N GLU A 367 -16.60 -4.46 -17.80
CA GLU A 367 -17.89 -4.76 -18.41
C GLU A 367 -18.87 -5.45 -17.43
N ALA A 368 -18.38 -6.35 -16.57
CA ALA A 368 -19.17 -6.98 -15.52
C ALA A 368 -19.64 -5.96 -14.47
N ALA A 369 -18.75 -5.08 -14.00
CA ALA A 369 -19.09 -3.99 -13.08
C ALA A 369 -20.09 -3.00 -13.71
N LYS A 370 -19.95 -2.70 -15.01
CA LYS A 370 -20.92 -1.92 -15.77
C LYS A 370 -22.28 -2.61 -15.84
N GLU A 371 -22.35 -3.92 -16.10
CA GLU A 371 -23.63 -4.64 -16.12
C GLU A 371 -24.29 -4.71 -14.75
N LYS A 372 -23.52 -4.88 -13.67
CA LYS A 372 -24.01 -4.76 -12.29
C LYS A 372 -24.58 -3.36 -12.01
N GLY A 373 -23.90 -2.32 -12.48
CA GLY A 373 -24.39 -0.95 -12.45
C GLY A 373 -25.69 -0.76 -13.24
N ASN A 374 -25.79 -1.36 -14.42
CA ASN A 374 -27.00 -1.34 -15.24
C ASN A 374 -28.18 -2.02 -14.53
N GLU A 375 -27.93 -3.16 -13.89
CA GLU A 375 -28.95 -3.88 -13.13
C GLU A 375 -29.45 -3.08 -11.92
N ALA A 376 -28.53 -2.53 -11.12
CA ALA A 376 -28.89 -1.65 -10.01
C ALA A 376 -29.67 -0.42 -10.49
N PHE A 377 -29.27 0.17 -11.63
CA PHE A 377 -29.97 1.28 -12.25
C PHE A 377 -31.40 0.91 -12.67
N ARG A 378 -31.60 -0.29 -13.26
CA ARG A 378 -32.95 -0.81 -13.61
C ARG A 378 -33.81 -1.02 -12.37
N LYS A 379 -33.21 -1.45 -11.25
CA LYS A 379 -33.86 -1.58 -9.93
C LYS A 379 -34.11 -0.24 -9.23
N LYS A 380 -33.73 0.90 -9.85
CA LYS A 380 -33.78 2.25 -9.27
C LYS A 380 -32.91 2.42 -8.01
N ASP A 381 -31.99 1.50 -7.76
CA ASP A 381 -30.97 1.67 -6.73
C ASP A 381 -29.78 2.44 -7.32
N PHE A 382 -29.96 3.77 -7.37
CA PHE A 382 -28.99 4.66 -8.00
C PHE A 382 -27.68 4.76 -7.21
N LYS A 383 -27.68 4.54 -5.89
CA LYS A 383 -26.46 4.56 -5.07
C LYS A 383 -25.57 3.36 -5.38
N SER A 384 -26.15 2.16 -5.44
CA SER A 384 -25.42 0.95 -5.84
C SER A 384 -24.98 1.00 -7.30
N ALA A 385 -25.79 1.60 -8.18
CA ALA A 385 -25.41 1.86 -9.56
C ALA A 385 -24.18 2.77 -9.66
N ILE A 386 -24.14 3.86 -8.90
CA ILE A 386 -22.97 4.76 -8.82
C ILE A 386 -21.73 4.01 -8.35
N SER A 387 -21.85 3.18 -7.31
CA SER A 387 -20.71 2.39 -6.82
C SER A 387 -20.18 1.45 -7.90
N SER A 388 -21.06 0.73 -8.58
CA SER A 388 -20.69 -0.27 -9.59
C SER A 388 -20.12 0.36 -10.86
N TYR A 389 -20.63 1.52 -11.29
CA TYR A 389 -20.00 2.26 -12.39
C TYR A 389 -18.67 2.90 -11.98
N SER A 390 -18.50 3.27 -10.71
CA SER A 390 -17.20 3.74 -10.20
C SER A 390 -16.18 2.63 -10.21
N GLU A 391 -16.58 1.42 -9.82
CA GLU A 391 -15.79 0.19 -9.96
C GLU A 391 -15.43 -0.11 -11.43
N ALA A 392 -16.39 0.02 -12.38
CA ALA A 392 -16.09 -0.11 -13.81
C ALA A 392 -15.04 0.91 -14.30
N ILE A 393 -15.13 2.16 -13.86
CA ILE A 393 -14.15 3.22 -14.15
C ILE A 393 -12.80 2.94 -13.49
N GLU A 394 -12.80 2.28 -12.33
CA GLU A 394 -11.57 1.88 -11.66
C GLU A 394 -10.81 0.79 -12.42
N TYR A 395 -11.52 -0.06 -13.17
CA TYR A 395 -10.96 -1.10 -14.04
C TYR A 395 -10.55 -0.57 -15.42
N ASP A 396 -11.35 0.33 -16.02
CA ASP A 396 -11.06 0.99 -17.30
C ASP A 396 -11.63 2.42 -17.32
N ASP A 397 -10.72 3.40 -17.27
CA ASP A 397 -11.05 4.83 -17.24
C ASP A 397 -11.12 5.46 -18.66
N GLY A 398 -10.94 4.65 -19.70
CA GLY A 398 -10.97 5.06 -21.11
C GLY A 398 -12.35 4.94 -21.76
N ASN A 399 -13.30 4.24 -21.14
CA ASN A 399 -14.61 4.01 -21.73
C ASN A 399 -15.64 5.10 -21.36
N ALA A 400 -16.02 5.91 -22.35
CA ALA A 400 -17.01 6.97 -22.22
C ALA A 400 -18.38 6.50 -21.67
N THR A 401 -18.74 5.23 -21.87
CA THR A 401 -20.03 4.66 -21.46
C THR A 401 -20.17 4.63 -19.94
N TYR A 402 -19.10 4.32 -19.21
CA TYR A 402 -19.18 4.18 -17.75
C TYR A 402 -19.46 5.53 -17.09
N TYR A 403 -18.73 6.57 -17.50
CA TYR A 403 -18.97 7.94 -17.06
C TYR A 403 -20.36 8.43 -17.46
N SER A 404 -20.79 8.16 -18.70
CA SER A 404 -22.14 8.55 -19.15
C SER A 404 -23.23 7.88 -18.31
N ASN A 405 -23.08 6.60 -17.98
CA ASN A 405 -24.05 5.84 -17.18
C ASN A 405 -24.05 6.25 -15.70
N ARG A 406 -22.89 6.54 -15.11
CA ARG A 406 -22.80 7.10 -13.76
C ARG A 406 -23.41 8.51 -13.70
N GLY A 407 -23.20 9.32 -14.73
CA GLY A 407 -23.87 10.61 -14.91
C GLY A 407 -25.39 10.49 -14.92
N ALA A 408 -25.94 9.45 -15.54
CA ALA A 408 -27.37 9.18 -15.50
C ALA A 408 -27.89 8.85 -14.09
N ALA A 409 -27.11 8.10 -13.29
CA ALA A 409 -27.45 7.78 -11.91
C ALA A 409 -27.41 9.02 -11.01
N TYR A 410 -26.44 9.91 -11.23
CA TYR A 410 -26.40 11.22 -10.57
C TYR A 410 -27.59 12.11 -10.93
N LEU A 411 -28.02 12.15 -12.19
CA LEU A 411 -29.25 12.85 -12.59
C LEU A 411 -30.48 12.33 -11.86
N ALA A 412 -30.60 11.01 -11.72
CA ALA A 412 -31.73 10.39 -11.01
C ALA A 412 -31.74 10.71 -9.50
N LEU A 413 -30.60 11.10 -8.93
CA LEU A 413 -30.45 11.57 -7.55
C LEU A 413 -30.41 13.10 -7.43
N SER A 414 -30.69 13.84 -8.50
CA SER A 414 -30.60 15.31 -8.58
C SER A 414 -29.21 15.87 -8.22
N ASN A 415 -28.15 15.09 -8.37
CA ASN A 415 -26.77 15.53 -8.19
C ASN A 415 -26.22 16.09 -9.51
N PHE A 416 -26.73 17.26 -9.89
CA PHE A 416 -26.51 17.83 -11.22
C PHE A 416 -25.05 18.20 -11.50
N HIS A 417 -24.30 18.70 -10.50
CA HIS A 417 -22.88 19.02 -10.65
C HIS A 417 -22.03 17.77 -10.96
N SER A 418 -22.29 16.65 -10.27
CA SER A 418 -21.56 15.41 -10.52
C SER A 418 -21.95 14.80 -11.87
N ALA A 419 -23.22 14.91 -12.26
CA ALA A 419 -23.69 14.49 -13.58
C ALA A 419 -23.03 15.29 -14.71
N GLU A 420 -22.92 16.62 -14.59
CA GLU A 420 -22.25 17.46 -15.58
C GLU A 420 -20.77 17.07 -15.74
N LYS A 421 -20.07 16.86 -14.62
CA LYS A 421 -18.66 16.47 -14.61
C LYS A 421 -18.42 15.15 -15.33
N ASP A 422 -19.20 14.12 -14.98
CA ASP A 422 -19.09 12.79 -15.59
C ASP A 422 -19.45 12.82 -17.08
N CYS A 423 -20.51 13.55 -17.46
CA CYS A 423 -20.88 13.67 -18.87
C CYS A 423 -19.83 14.45 -19.68
N THR A 424 -19.17 15.44 -19.08
CA THR A 424 -18.04 16.14 -19.72
C THR A 424 -16.88 15.18 -19.98
N ARG A 425 -16.50 14.38 -18.97
CA ARG A 425 -15.47 13.35 -19.15
C ARG A 425 -15.86 12.32 -20.23
N ALA A 426 -17.12 11.91 -20.28
CA ALA A 426 -17.61 11.01 -21.32
C ALA A 426 -17.48 11.61 -22.74
N ILE A 427 -17.74 12.91 -22.91
CA ILE A 427 -17.62 13.62 -24.19
C ILE A 427 -16.14 13.80 -24.58
N ASP A 428 -15.27 14.05 -23.61
CA ASP A 428 -13.82 14.15 -23.84
C ASP A 428 -13.24 12.83 -24.37
N LEU A 429 -13.75 11.69 -23.87
CA LEU A 429 -13.37 10.35 -24.30
C LEU A 429 -14.02 9.94 -25.64
N ASP A 430 -15.31 10.23 -25.82
CA ASP A 430 -16.03 9.99 -27.06
C ASP A 430 -16.90 11.19 -27.46
N LYS A 431 -16.38 11.98 -28.41
CA LYS A 431 -17.05 13.15 -28.96
C LYS A 431 -18.34 12.84 -29.74
N LYS A 432 -18.63 11.55 -30.02
CA LYS A 432 -19.86 11.10 -30.68
C LYS A 432 -20.90 10.55 -29.70
N ASN A 433 -20.66 10.61 -28.39
CA ASN A 433 -21.56 10.07 -27.38
C ASN A 433 -22.81 10.96 -27.17
N VAL A 434 -23.85 10.75 -27.99
CA VAL A 434 -25.11 11.52 -27.95
C VAL A 434 -25.75 11.50 -26.56
N LYS A 435 -25.73 10.36 -25.87
CA LYS A 435 -26.30 10.23 -24.52
C LYS A 435 -25.61 11.15 -23.51
N ALA A 436 -24.28 11.30 -23.61
CA ALA A 436 -23.54 12.19 -22.72
C ALA A 436 -23.92 13.66 -22.95
N PHE A 437 -24.08 14.11 -24.21
CA PHE A 437 -24.59 15.45 -24.52
C PHE A 437 -26.00 15.69 -23.95
N LEU A 438 -26.94 14.75 -24.15
CA LEU A 438 -28.29 14.88 -23.61
C LEU A 438 -28.33 14.93 -22.08
N ARG A 439 -27.53 14.08 -21.42
CA ARG A 439 -27.43 14.02 -19.96
C ARG A 439 -26.78 15.29 -19.39
N ARG A 440 -25.73 15.79 -20.03
CA ARG A 440 -25.09 17.06 -19.64
C ARG A 440 -26.01 18.26 -19.84
N ALA A 441 -26.74 18.33 -20.96
CA ALA A 441 -27.73 19.36 -21.22
C ALA A 441 -28.83 19.37 -20.15
N THR A 442 -29.31 18.18 -19.74
CA THR A 442 -30.32 18.04 -18.68
C THR A 442 -29.78 18.48 -17.32
N ALA A 443 -28.52 18.15 -17.00
CA ALA A 443 -27.86 18.63 -15.77
C ALA A 443 -27.74 20.16 -15.77
N ARG A 444 -27.28 20.74 -16.88
CA ARG A 444 -27.11 22.19 -17.06
C ARG A 444 -28.43 22.95 -17.04
N GLU A 445 -29.48 22.40 -17.67
CA GLU A 445 -30.85 22.93 -17.57
C GLU A 445 -31.31 22.98 -16.10
N SER A 446 -31.03 21.93 -15.33
CA SER A 446 -31.37 21.86 -13.90
C SER A 446 -30.53 22.79 -13.01
N LEU A 447 -29.32 23.16 -13.47
CA LEU A 447 -28.43 24.13 -12.81
C LEU A 447 -28.70 25.58 -13.22
N GLY A 448 -29.56 25.83 -14.21
CA GLY A 448 -29.84 27.17 -14.75
C GLY A 448 -28.85 27.65 -15.81
N SER A 449 -27.90 26.81 -16.23
CA SER A 449 -26.94 27.06 -17.31
C SER A 449 -27.58 26.84 -18.68
N TYR A 450 -28.58 27.67 -19.00
CA TYR A 450 -29.46 27.45 -20.15
C TYR A 450 -28.77 27.62 -21.52
N LYS A 451 -27.74 28.47 -21.61
CA LYS A 451 -27.00 28.67 -22.87
C LYS A 451 -26.17 27.43 -23.20
N GLU A 452 -25.44 26.93 -22.21
CA GLU A 452 -24.61 25.74 -22.31
C GLU A 452 -25.47 24.48 -22.53
N ALA A 453 -26.68 24.44 -21.97
CA ALA A 453 -27.66 23.39 -22.25
C ALA A 453 -28.19 23.44 -23.70
N ASP A 454 -28.46 24.63 -24.24
CA ASP A 454 -28.87 24.80 -25.65
C ASP A 454 -27.78 24.31 -26.62
N GLU A 455 -26.51 24.63 -26.34
CA GLU A 455 -25.36 24.13 -27.11
C GLU A 455 -25.29 22.60 -27.12
N ASP A 456 -25.40 21.96 -25.95
CA ASP A 456 -25.34 20.51 -25.83
C ASP A 456 -26.53 19.82 -26.54
N PHE A 457 -27.74 20.38 -26.45
CA PHE A 457 -28.90 19.84 -27.18
C PHE A 457 -28.76 20.01 -28.70
N ARG A 458 -28.21 21.13 -29.19
CA ARG A 458 -27.91 21.31 -30.62
C ARG A 458 -26.86 20.31 -31.08
N GLN A 459 -25.81 20.11 -30.30
CA GLN A 459 -24.76 19.15 -30.63
C GLN A 459 -25.32 17.72 -30.68
N ALA A 460 -26.24 17.37 -29.78
CA ALA A 460 -26.96 16.10 -29.84
C ALA A 460 -27.79 15.96 -31.13
N LEU A 461 -28.43 17.03 -31.63
CA LEU A 461 -29.14 17.00 -32.92
C LEU A 461 -28.22 17.01 -34.14
N VAL A 462 -27.01 17.56 -34.04
CA VAL A 462 -26.00 17.41 -35.10
C VAL A 462 -25.61 15.95 -35.26
N LEU A 463 -25.46 15.22 -34.15
CA LEU A 463 -25.11 13.80 -34.15
C LEU A 463 -26.31 12.90 -34.45
N GLU A 464 -27.51 13.25 -33.97
CA GLU A 464 -28.75 12.50 -34.16
C GLU A 464 -29.94 13.46 -34.46
N PRO A 465 -30.16 13.83 -35.73
CA PRO A 465 -31.12 14.87 -36.12
C PRO A 465 -32.58 14.62 -35.75
N THR A 466 -32.95 13.36 -35.53
CA THR A 466 -34.33 12.96 -35.15
C THR A 466 -34.50 12.73 -33.66
N ASN A 467 -33.52 13.10 -32.82
CA ASN A 467 -33.58 12.87 -31.38
C ASN A 467 -34.63 13.77 -30.71
N LYS A 468 -35.74 13.14 -30.29
CA LYS A 468 -36.87 13.85 -29.65
C LYS A 468 -36.51 14.53 -28.34
N VAL A 469 -35.63 13.93 -27.53
CA VAL A 469 -35.22 14.48 -26.23
C VAL A 469 -34.50 15.81 -26.43
N ALA A 470 -33.59 15.89 -27.40
CA ALA A 470 -32.91 17.14 -27.73
C ALA A 470 -33.85 18.20 -28.28
N ALA A 471 -34.73 17.83 -29.22
CA ALA A 471 -35.70 18.76 -29.81
C ALA A 471 -36.68 19.32 -28.77
N ASP A 472 -37.15 18.49 -27.85
CA ASP A 472 -38.01 18.92 -26.74
C ASP A 472 -37.25 19.76 -25.72
N GLY A 473 -35.98 19.44 -25.44
CA GLY A 473 -35.08 20.24 -24.62
C GLY A 473 -34.92 21.66 -25.15
N LEU A 474 -34.62 21.82 -26.44
CA LEU A 474 -34.55 23.13 -27.09
C LEU A 474 -35.88 23.89 -27.05
N ARG A 475 -37.02 23.18 -27.20
CA ARG A 475 -38.34 23.81 -27.09
C ARG A 475 -38.61 24.32 -25.67
N ARG A 476 -38.19 23.57 -24.64
CA ARG A 476 -38.29 24.01 -23.23
C ARG A 476 -37.41 25.23 -22.97
N LEU A 477 -36.12 25.16 -23.34
CA LEU A 477 -35.18 26.27 -23.16
C LEU A 477 -35.64 27.53 -23.89
N LYS A 478 -36.21 27.42 -25.10
CA LYS A 478 -36.75 28.57 -25.83
C LYS A 478 -37.90 29.26 -25.08
N LYS A 479 -38.76 28.49 -24.39
CA LYS A 479 -39.82 29.07 -23.54
C LYS A 479 -39.25 29.73 -22.30
N LEU A 480 -38.16 29.21 -21.72
CA LEU A 480 -37.53 29.76 -20.52
C LEU A 480 -36.67 31.01 -20.82
N LEU A 481 -36.11 31.10 -22.03
CA LEU A 481 -35.24 32.21 -22.44
C LEU A 481 -35.99 33.37 -23.13
N PHE A 482 -37.16 33.11 -23.72
CA PHE A 482 -37.91 34.07 -24.54
C PHE A 482 -39.41 34.13 -24.26
N GLY A 483 -39.92 33.37 -23.29
CA GLY A 483 -41.29 33.44 -22.78
C GLY A 483 -41.28 33.99 -21.36
#